data_AF-A0A6I9PUR2-F1
#
_entry.id   AF-A0A6I9PUR2-F1
#
_cell.length_a   1.000
_cell.length_b   1.000
_cell.length_c   1.000
_cell.angle_alpha   90.00
_cell.angle_beta   90.00
_cell.angle_gamma   90.00
#
_symmetry.space_group_name_H-M   'P 1'
#
loop_
_entity.id
_entity.type
_entity.pdbx_description
1 polymer ?
#
loop_
_entity_poly.entity_id
_entity_poly.type
_entity_poly.pdbx_seq_one_letter_code
_entity_poly.pdbx_strand_id
1 'polypeptide(L)'
;QADGEAAACSHSHLLAVCLGILCFLLVASISAIVYFSVLMTKQKSNLSVLTAENEQLITERNLLERETEQLSRVTDNLNWTLSIILRFDTFRVYEYCPDKECQPCLKDWIQFEEKCYLFYNEDSPWMTAPESQTHCRNKAADLVVIDSLHEQEFISNHTKYYYDKFHGYWLGLNTTNNKDWGWIDGRNDTLG
;
A
#
# COMPACT_ATOMS: atom_id res chain seq x y z
N GLN A 1 94.70 -56.85 -11.10
CA GLN A 1 94.12 -55.64 -10.47
C GLN A 1 93.80 -54.61 -11.57
N ALA A 2 92.84 -54.90 -12.47
CA ALA A 2 92.48 -53.98 -13.57
C ALA A 2 91.01 -54.19 -14.05
N ASP A 3 90.48 -55.42 -13.95
CA ASP A 3 89.12 -55.74 -14.41
C ASP A 3 87.97 -55.27 -13.49
N GLY A 4 88.25 -54.85 -12.26
CA GLY A 4 87.23 -54.32 -11.33
C GLY A 4 86.86 -52.85 -11.54
N GLU A 5 87.70 -52.09 -12.25
CA GLU A 5 87.60 -50.62 -12.35
C GLU A 5 86.74 -50.19 -13.55
N ALA A 6 86.76 -50.97 -14.64
CA ALA A 6 85.93 -50.75 -15.83
C ALA A 6 84.43 -51.02 -15.57
N ALA A 7 84.10 -52.02 -14.75
CA ALA A 7 82.72 -52.35 -14.38
C ALA A 7 82.12 -51.32 -13.41
N ALA A 8 82.93 -50.77 -12.49
CA ALA A 8 82.52 -49.70 -11.57
C ALA A 8 82.24 -48.38 -12.30
N CYS A 9 83.04 -48.06 -13.33
CA CYS A 9 82.85 -46.88 -14.16
C CYS A 9 81.52 -46.93 -14.94
N SER A 10 81.19 -48.07 -15.55
CA SER A 10 79.90 -48.30 -16.24
C SER A 10 78.69 -48.14 -15.31
N HIS A 11 78.78 -48.64 -14.08
CA HIS A 11 77.73 -48.51 -13.07
C HIS A 11 77.49 -47.07 -12.61
N SER A 12 78.57 -46.27 -12.47
CA SER A 12 78.47 -44.86 -12.09
C SER A 12 77.81 -44.00 -13.17
N HIS A 13 78.08 -44.28 -14.46
CA HIS A 13 77.43 -43.63 -15.58
C HIS A 13 75.94 -43.98 -15.68
N LEU A 14 75.58 -45.24 -15.47
CA LEU A 14 74.19 -45.68 -15.47
C LEU A 14 73.39 -45.00 -14.34
N LEU A 15 73.95 -44.94 -13.13
CA LEU A 15 73.34 -44.25 -11.99
C LEU A 15 73.15 -42.74 -12.25
N ALA A 16 74.13 -42.09 -12.88
CA ALA A 16 74.03 -40.67 -13.25
C ALA A 16 72.91 -40.41 -14.28
N VAL A 17 72.77 -41.29 -15.28
CA VAL A 17 71.69 -41.22 -16.27
C VAL A 17 70.33 -41.42 -15.61
N CYS A 18 70.18 -42.41 -14.74
CA CYS A 18 68.96 -42.64 -13.98
C CYS A 18 68.58 -41.46 -13.09
N LEU A 19 69.56 -40.86 -12.39
CA LEU A 19 69.36 -39.64 -11.59
C LEU A 19 68.91 -38.45 -12.44
N GLY A 20 69.52 -38.25 -13.62
CA GLY A 20 69.12 -37.18 -14.54
C GLY A 20 67.68 -37.33 -15.03
N ILE A 21 67.28 -38.54 -15.41
CA ILE A 21 65.90 -38.84 -15.82
C ILE A 21 64.93 -38.60 -14.66
N LEU A 22 65.29 -39.05 -13.45
CA LEU A 22 64.46 -38.89 -12.27
C LEU A 22 64.29 -37.41 -11.92
N CYS A 23 65.36 -36.60 -11.96
CA CYS A 23 65.28 -35.16 -11.80
C CYS A 23 64.40 -34.49 -12.86
N PHE A 24 64.54 -34.88 -14.12
CA PHE A 24 63.71 -34.34 -15.21
C PHE A 24 62.22 -34.64 -14.98
N LEU A 25 61.88 -35.89 -14.63
CA LEU A 25 60.51 -36.29 -14.32
C LEU A 25 59.95 -35.53 -13.12
N LEU A 26 60.75 -35.33 -12.07
CA LEU A 26 60.36 -34.54 -10.91
C LEU A 26 60.08 -33.08 -11.30
N VAL A 27 60.95 -32.44 -12.06
CA VAL A 27 60.74 -31.05 -12.50
C VAL A 27 59.50 -30.92 -13.38
N ALA A 28 59.30 -31.84 -14.32
CA ALA A 28 58.11 -31.88 -15.16
C ALA A 28 56.84 -32.02 -14.31
N SER A 29 56.84 -32.92 -13.32
CA SER A 29 55.70 -33.11 -12.41
C SER A 29 55.40 -31.85 -11.58
N ILE A 30 56.43 -31.20 -11.03
CA ILE A 30 56.28 -29.97 -10.24
C ILE A 30 55.72 -28.85 -11.11
N SER A 31 56.24 -28.69 -12.34
CA SER A 31 55.76 -27.67 -13.27
C SER A 31 54.28 -27.87 -13.64
N ALA A 32 53.87 -29.13 -13.86
CA ALA A 32 52.48 -29.46 -14.13
C ALA A 32 51.59 -29.18 -12.91
N ILE A 33 52.04 -29.54 -11.70
CA ILE A 33 51.32 -29.26 -10.45
C ILE A 33 51.12 -27.76 -10.27
N VAL A 34 52.17 -26.94 -10.44
CA VAL A 34 52.08 -25.48 -10.33
C VAL A 34 51.09 -24.94 -11.37
N TYR A 35 51.19 -25.38 -12.62
CA TYR A 35 50.27 -24.97 -13.68
C TYR A 35 48.80 -25.28 -13.32
N PHE A 36 48.51 -26.51 -12.91
CA PHE A 36 47.15 -26.90 -12.51
C PHE A 36 46.69 -26.15 -11.25
N SER A 37 47.56 -25.90 -10.28
CA SER A 37 47.22 -25.12 -9.08
C SER A 37 46.79 -23.69 -9.44
N VAL A 38 47.53 -23.03 -10.34
CA VAL A 38 47.20 -21.68 -10.83
C VAL A 38 45.90 -21.70 -11.63
N LEU A 39 45.68 -22.70 -12.48
CA LEU A 39 44.44 -22.84 -13.23
C LEU A 39 43.23 -23.03 -12.30
N MET A 40 43.35 -23.91 -11.31
CA MET A 40 42.29 -24.18 -10.34
C MET A 40 41.98 -22.97 -9.45
N THR A 41 43.00 -22.21 -9.03
CA THR A 41 42.78 -20.97 -8.27
C THR A 41 42.07 -19.90 -9.10
N LYS A 42 42.43 -19.74 -10.37
CA LYS A 42 41.74 -18.82 -11.29
C LYS A 42 40.28 -19.21 -11.52
N GLN A 43 40.02 -20.50 -11.75
CA GLN A 43 38.65 -21.00 -11.92
C GLN A 43 37.82 -20.76 -10.65
N LYS A 44 38.39 -21.03 -9.47
CA LYS A 44 37.73 -20.77 -8.18
C LYS A 44 37.40 -19.29 -7.99
N SER A 45 38.31 -18.40 -8.35
CA SER A 45 38.09 -16.94 -8.31
C SER A 45 36.93 -16.53 -9.21
N ASN A 46 36.94 -16.95 -10.48
CA ASN A 46 35.86 -16.62 -11.42
C ASN A 46 34.51 -17.13 -10.94
N LEU A 47 34.47 -18.34 -10.38
CA LEU A 47 33.24 -18.88 -9.81
C LEU A 47 32.75 -18.02 -8.63
N SER A 48 33.64 -17.62 -7.71
CA SER A 48 33.25 -16.77 -6.59
C SER A 48 32.72 -15.39 -7.01
N VAL A 49 33.31 -14.79 -8.06
CA VAL A 49 32.84 -13.50 -8.61
C VAL A 49 31.46 -13.67 -9.24
N LEU A 50 31.28 -14.71 -10.06
CA LEU A 50 29.99 -14.98 -10.71
C LEU A 50 28.89 -15.32 -9.70
N THR A 51 29.23 -16.01 -8.60
CA THR A 51 28.28 -16.25 -7.49
C THR A 51 27.88 -14.94 -6.83
N ALA A 52 28.83 -14.05 -6.54
CA ALA A 52 28.53 -12.74 -5.94
C ALA A 52 27.66 -11.86 -6.86
N GLU A 53 27.95 -11.82 -8.17
CA GLU A 53 27.12 -11.09 -9.14
C GLU A 53 25.69 -11.65 -9.23
N ASN A 54 25.53 -12.99 -9.22
CA ASN A 54 24.21 -13.59 -9.22
C ASN A 54 23.43 -13.30 -7.92
N GLU A 55 24.08 -13.35 -6.76
CA GLU A 55 23.45 -12.98 -5.49
C GLU A 55 23.02 -11.51 -5.51
N GLN A 56 23.87 -10.61 -6.03
CA GLN A 56 23.53 -9.20 -6.19
C GLN A 56 22.32 -9.02 -7.12
N LEU A 57 22.31 -9.66 -8.29
CA LEU A 57 21.17 -9.62 -9.21
C LEU A 57 19.89 -10.17 -8.58
N ILE A 58 19.97 -11.21 -7.75
CA ILE A 58 18.83 -11.74 -7.01
C ILE A 58 18.30 -10.67 -6.05
N THR A 59 19.17 -9.96 -5.33
CA THR A 59 18.72 -8.91 -4.41
C THR A 59 18.05 -7.73 -5.13
N GLU A 60 18.61 -7.28 -6.26
CA GLU A 60 18.05 -6.21 -7.07
C GLU A 60 16.70 -6.61 -7.68
N ARG A 61 16.60 -7.84 -8.20
CA ARG A 61 15.34 -8.38 -8.73
C ARG A 61 14.26 -8.46 -7.66
N ASN A 62 14.61 -8.93 -6.46
CA ASN A 62 13.67 -8.99 -5.33
C ASN A 62 13.23 -7.58 -4.87
N LEU A 63 14.11 -6.59 -4.95
CA LEU A 63 13.78 -5.20 -4.64
C LEU A 63 12.80 -4.63 -5.67
N LEU A 64 13.10 -4.80 -6.96
CA LEU A 64 12.23 -4.38 -8.06
C LEU A 64 10.87 -5.08 -7.99
N GLU A 65 10.82 -6.38 -7.71
CA GLU A 65 9.55 -7.11 -7.50
C GLU A 65 8.72 -6.45 -6.39
N ARG A 66 9.34 -6.11 -5.25
CA ARG A 66 8.66 -5.42 -4.15
C ARG A 66 8.13 -4.04 -4.57
N GLU A 67 8.90 -3.26 -5.32
CA GLU A 67 8.45 -1.96 -5.85
C GLU A 67 7.26 -2.12 -6.81
N THR A 68 7.29 -3.13 -7.69
CA THR A 68 6.17 -3.40 -8.60
C THR A 68 4.90 -3.83 -7.86
N GLU A 69 5.02 -4.63 -6.80
CA GLU A 69 3.88 -4.98 -5.95
C GLU A 69 3.27 -3.75 -5.25
N GLN A 70 4.12 -2.85 -4.75
CA GLN A 70 3.68 -1.60 -4.13
C GLN A 70 2.91 -0.73 -5.14
N LEU A 71 3.46 -0.56 -6.35
CA LEU A 71 2.82 0.23 -7.39
C LEU A 71 1.49 -0.38 -7.87
N SER A 72 1.42 -1.71 -7.95
CA SER A 72 0.17 -2.44 -8.25
C SER A 72 -0.90 -2.12 -7.21
N ARG A 73 -0.58 -2.19 -5.91
CA ARG A 73 -1.53 -1.89 -4.83
C ARG A 73 -2.06 -0.46 -4.89
N VAL A 74 -1.20 0.52 -5.18
CA VAL A 74 -1.61 1.92 -5.33
C VAL A 74 -2.56 2.06 -6.52
N THR A 75 -2.26 1.40 -7.64
CA THR A 75 -3.09 1.42 -8.85
C THR A 75 -4.46 0.78 -8.58
N ASP A 76 -4.50 -0.36 -7.88
CA ASP A 76 -5.73 -1.05 -7.52
C ASP A 76 -6.61 -0.21 -6.58
N ASN A 77 -6.00 0.46 -5.60
CA ASN A 77 -6.70 1.37 -4.70
C ASN A 77 -7.29 2.58 -5.46
N LEU A 78 -6.52 3.14 -6.40
CA LEU A 78 -7.00 4.25 -7.23
C LEU A 78 -8.16 3.82 -8.14
N ASN A 79 -8.05 2.65 -8.78
CA ASN A 79 -9.11 2.07 -9.60
C ASN A 79 -10.37 1.80 -8.78
N TRP A 80 -10.23 1.27 -7.57
CA TRP A 80 -11.34 1.08 -6.64
C TRP A 80 -12.01 2.41 -6.28
N THR A 81 -11.22 3.42 -5.89
CA THR A 81 -11.73 4.76 -5.57
C THR A 81 -12.48 5.36 -6.74
N LEU A 82 -11.92 5.26 -7.95
CA LEU A 82 -12.57 5.74 -9.17
C LEU A 82 -13.89 5.03 -9.43
N SER A 83 -13.98 3.72 -9.18
CA SER A 83 -15.23 2.97 -9.33
C SER A 83 -16.35 3.46 -8.41
N ILE A 84 -16.01 3.87 -7.18
CA ILE A 84 -16.97 4.45 -6.23
C ILE A 84 -17.44 5.81 -6.72
N ILE A 85 -16.51 6.67 -7.17
CA ILE A 85 -16.83 8.01 -7.68
C ILE A 85 -17.75 7.93 -8.92
N LEU A 86 -17.44 7.03 -9.86
CA LEU A 86 -18.21 6.85 -11.10
C LEU A 86 -19.59 6.22 -10.89
N ARG A 87 -19.86 5.63 -9.72
CA ARG A 87 -21.20 5.09 -9.39
C ARG A 87 -22.25 6.17 -9.23
N PHE A 88 -21.84 7.40 -8.92
CA PHE A 88 -22.74 8.53 -8.73
C PHE A 88 -22.61 9.46 -9.94
N ASP A 89 -23.64 9.51 -10.78
CA ASP A 89 -23.66 10.24 -12.08
C ASP A 89 -23.33 11.74 -11.97
N THR A 90 -23.34 12.31 -10.76
CA THR A 90 -23.02 13.71 -10.47
C THR A 90 -22.20 13.87 -9.19
N PHE A 91 -21.23 12.97 -8.92
CA PHE A 91 -20.36 13.14 -7.76
C PHE A 91 -19.56 14.44 -7.86
N ARG A 92 -19.74 15.33 -6.89
CA ARG A 92 -19.07 16.62 -6.84
C ARG A 92 -17.65 16.47 -6.27
N VAL A 93 -16.75 15.84 -7.05
CA VAL A 93 -15.37 15.53 -6.65
C VAL A 93 -14.67 16.74 -6.01
N TYR A 94 -14.81 17.93 -6.61
CA TYR A 94 -14.17 19.15 -6.11
C TYR A 94 -14.71 19.63 -4.75
N GLU A 95 -15.96 19.31 -4.41
CA GLU A 95 -16.55 19.69 -3.13
C GLU A 95 -16.16 18.71 -2.01
N TYR A 96 -16.04 17.42 -2.33
CA TYR A 96 -15.68 16.36 -1.37
C TYR A 96 -14.17 16.13 -1.23
N CYS A 97 -13.38 16.44 -2.25
CA CYS A 97 -11.93 16.20 -2.28
C CYS A 97 -11.12 17.49 -2.55
N PRO A 98 -11.24 18.53 -1.71
CA PRO A 98 -10.40 19.70 -1.84
C PRO A 98 -8.92 19.30 -1.67
N ASP A 99 -8.03 19.91 -2.45
CA ASP A 99 -6.57 19.67 -2.38
C ASP A 99 -6.12 18.20 -2.54
N LYS A 100 -6.93 17.39 -3.25
CA LYS A 100 -6.73 15.94 -3.47
C LYS A 100 -6.88 15.08 -2.21
N GLU A 101 -7.42 15.63 -1.13
CA GLU A 101 -7.77 14.89 0.08
C GLU A 101 -9.29 14.79 0.20
N CYS A 102 -9.83 13.58 0.11
CA CYS A 102 -11.27 13.34 0.18
C CYS A 102 -11.76 13.26 1.63
N GLN A 103 -12.88 13.93 1.91
CA GLN A 103 -13.59 13.83 3.17
C GLN A 103 -14.95 13.15 2.97
N PRO A 104 -15.47 12.41 3.99
CA PRO A 104 -16.75 11.72 3.89
C PRO A 104 -17.95 12.67 3.72
N CYS A 105 -17.88 13.86 4.32
CA CYS A 105 -18.92 14.88 4.26
C CYS A 105 -18.36 16.18 3.66
N LEU A 106 -19.26 16.97 3.09
CA LEU A 106 -18.93 18.31 2.61
C LEU A 106 -18.45 19.21 3.74
N LYS A 107 -17.70 20.25 3.39
CA LYS A 107 -17.30 21.30 4.34
C LYS A 107 -18.53 21.85 5.09
N ASP A 108 -18.37 22.05 6.40
CA ASP A 108 -19.40 22.52 7.35
C ASP A 108 -20.53 21.50 7.66
N TRP A 109 -20.47 20.30 7.09
CA TRP A 109 -21.29 19.17 7.50
C TRP A 109 -20.56 18.32 8.52
N ILE A 110 -21.29 17.79 9.49
CA ILE A 110 -20.77 16.92 10.53
C ILE A 110 -21.11 15.48 10.17
N GLN A 111 -20.11 14.61 10.13
CA GLN A 111 -20.34 13.18 9.98
C GLN A 111 -20.77 12.57 11.30
N PHE A 112 -21.84 11.79 11.28
CA PHE A 112 -22.21 10.89 12.36
C PHE A 112 -22.70 9.58 11.75
N GLU A 113 -22.02 8.50 12.11
CA GLU A 113 -22.20 7.18 11.48
C GLU A 113 -22.08 7.27 9.94
N GLU A 114 -23.08 6.77 9.21
CA GLU A 114 -23.11 6.72 7.75
C GLU A 114 -23.80 7.95 7.11
N LYS A 115 -24.11 8.98 7.91
CA LYS A 115 -24.83 10.18 7.48
C LYS A 115 -24.02 11.46 7.70
N CYS A 116 -24.35 12.48 6.92
CA CYS A 116 -23.82 13.84 7.03
C CYS A 116 -24.93 14.79 7.46
N TYR A 117 -24.67 15.66 8.43
CA TYR A 117 -25.66 16.57 9.01
C TYR A 117 -25.21 18.02 8.88
N LEU A 118 -26.13 18.89 8.46
CA LEU A 118 -25.93 20.34 8.44
C LEU A 118 -26.89 21.00 9.43
N PHE A 119 -26.32 21.71 10.41
CA PHE A 119 -27.08 22.50 11.37
C PHE A 119 -27.08 23.97 10.92
N TYR A 120 -28.22 24.45 10.45
CA TYR A 120 -28.36 25.82 9.95
C TYR A 120 -28.27 26.85 11.09
N ASN A 121 -27.20 27.65 11.11
CA ASN A 121 -26.85 28.56 12.21
C ASN A 121 -26.58 30.00 11.75
N GLU A 122 -27.22 30.46 10.68
CA GLU A 122 -27.03 31.84 10.20
C GLU A 122 -27.97 32.82 10.93
N ASP A 123 -27.58 34.11 11.00
CA ASP A 123 -28.37 35.22 11.57
C ASP A 123 -29.60 35.61 10.72
N SER A 124 -30.20 34.64 10.02
CA SER A 124 -31.38 34.79 9.18
C SER A 124 -32.66 34.65 10.01
N PRO A 125 -33.80 35.23 9.57
CA PRO A 125 -35.10 34.94 10.18
C PRO A 125 -35.37 33.43 10.24
N TRP A 126 -36.07 33.00 11.28
CA TRP A 126 -36.51 31.61 11.41
C TRP A 126 -37.31 31.17 10.18
N MET A 127 -36.81 30.16 9.49
CA MET A 127 -37.46 29.61 8.30
C MET A 127 -38.69 28.80 8.69
N THR A 128 -39.73 28.83 7.86
CA THR A 128 -40.84 27.88 7.95
C THR A 128 -40.37 26.46 7.59
N ALA A 129 -41.15 25.43 7.95
CA ALA A 129 -40.81 24.05 7.61
C ALA A 129 -40.62 23.82 6.09
N PRO A 130 -41.49 24.32 5.19
CA PRO A 130 -41.30 24.18 3.74
C PRO A 130 -40.06 24.90 3.20
N GLU A 131 -39.73 26.08 3.75
CA GLU A 131 -38.51 26.82 3.38
C GLU A 131 -37.26 26.06 3.81
N SER A 132 -37.26 25.51 5.03
CA SER A 132 -36.16 24.69 5.54
C SER A 132 -35.95 23.44 4.70
N GLN A 133 -37.03 22.74 4.31
CA GLN A 133 -36.94 21.59 3.43
C GLN A 133 -36.38 21.98 2.04
N THR A 134 -36.84 23.09 1.48
CA THR A 134 -36.34 23.59 0.20
C THR A 134 -34.86 23.96 0.30
N HIS A 135 -34.43 24.55 1.41
CA HIS A 135 -33.02 24.83 1.68
C HIS A 135 -32.17 23.55 1.69
N CYS A 136 -32.60 22.49 2.38
CA CYS A 136 -31.91 21.20 2.38
C CYS A 136 -31.83 20.59 0.98
N ARG A 137 -32.93 20.60 0.21
CA ARG A 137 -32.99 20.04 -1.15
C ARG A 137 -32.08 20.75 -2.14
N ASN A 138 -31.95 22.07 -2.01
CA ASN A 138 -30.99 22.84 -2.81
C ASN A 138 -29.53 22.44 -2.54
N LYS A 139 -29.25 21.81 -1.39
CA LYS A 139 -27.95 21.24 -1.02
C LYS A 139 -27.86 19.73 -1.27
N ALA A 140 -28.76 19.16 -2.09
CA ALA A 140 -28.85 17.72 -2.36
C ALA A 140 -29.05 16.85 -1.09
N ALA A 141 -29.76 17.39 -0.10
CA ALA A 141 -30.17 16.72 1.14
C ALA A 141 -31.67 16.89 1.39
N ASP A 142 -32.19 16.41 2.52
CA ASP A 142 -33.55 16.72 3.00
C ASP A 142 -33.52 16.94 4.52
N LEU A 143 -34.65 17.30 5.13
CA LEU A 143 -34.75 17.43 6.59
C LEU A 143 -34.44 16.08 7.26
N VAL A 144 -33.82 16.11 8.44
CA VAL A 144 -33.36 14.88 9.09
C VAL A 144 -34.52 13.97 9.49
N VAL A 145 -34.34 12.68 9.26
CA VAL A 145 -35.17 11.59 9.78
C VAL A 145 -34.35 10.84 10.81
N ILE A 146 -34.91 10.67 12.01
CA ILE A 146 -34.19 10.10 13.15
C ILE A 146 -34.52 8.61 13.26
N ASP A 147 -33.48 7.78 13.21
CA ASP A 147 -33.56 6.31 13.16
C ASP A 147 -33.30 5.64 14.50
N SER A 148 -32.64 6.34 15.42
CA SER A 148 -32.24 5.76 16.69
C SER A 148 -32.18 6.80 17.80
N LEU A 149 -32.24 6.33 19.04
CA LEU A 149 -32.01 7.18 20.20
C LEU A 149 -30.59 7.77 20.20
N HIS A 150 -29.60 7.07 19.66
CA HIS A 150 -28.23 7.56 19.59
C HIS A 150 -28.11 8.73 18.59
N GLU A 151 -28.80 8.63 17.46
CA GLU A 151 -28.92 9.74 16.50
C GLU A 151 -29.68 10.93 17.11
N GLN A 152 -30.75 10.67 17.86
CA GLN A 152 -31.50 11.71 18.59
C GLN A 152 -30.60 12.46 19.59
N GLU A 153 -29.77 11.74 20.36
CA GLU A 153 -28.81 12.33 21.30
C GLU A 153 -27.74 13.16 20.57
N PHE A 154 -27.19 12.63 19.47
CA PHE A 154 -26.23 13.35 18.64
C PHE A 154 -26.83 14.67 18.12
N ILE A 155 -28.03 14.64 17.55
CA ILE A 155 -28.72 15.83 17.04
C ILE A 155 -28.95 16.82 18.18
N SER A 156 -29.51 16.36 19.31
CA SER A 156 -29.79 17.21 20.48
C SER A 156 -28.54 17.95 20.97
N ASN A 157 -27.40 17.25 21.06
CA ASN A 157 -26.13 17.83 21.51
C ASN A 157 -25.54 18.88 20.54
N HIS A 158 -25.93 18.86 19.26
CA HIS A 158 -25.45 19.81 18.25
C HIS A 158 -26.46 20.92 17.96
N THR A 159 -27.72 20.78 18.39
CA THR A 159 -28.73 21.84 18.30
C THR A 159 -28.53 22.92 19.36
N LYS A 160 -28.72 24.17 18.97
CA LYS A 160 -28.77 25.35 19.84
C LYS A 160 -30.11 26.07 19.68
N TYR A 161 -30.33 27.17 20.40
CA TYR A 161 -31.42 28.07 20.06
C TYR A 161 -31.17 28.66 18.67
N TYR A 162 -32.16 28.57 17.79
CA TYR A 162 -32.12 29.11 16.43
C TYR A 162 -33.08 30.29 16.36
N TYR A 163 -32.62 31.45 15.89
CA TYR A 163 -33.35 32.74 15.89
C TYR A 163 -33.62 33.31 17.31
N ASP A 164 -34.33 32.58 18.19
CA ASP A 164 -34.49 32.94 19.61
C ASP A 164 -34.71 31.70 20.50
N LYS A 165 -34.96 31.91 21.81
CA LYS A 165 -35.12 30.83 22.81
C LYS A 165 -36.38 29.97 22.65
N PHE A 166 -37.33 30.39 21.81
CA PHE A 166 -38.60 29.70 21.55
C PHE A 166 -38.62 29.00 20.19
N HIS A 167 -37.60 29.21 19.36
CA HIS A 167 -37.49 28.62 18.04
C HIS A 167 -36.37 27.57 18.01
N GLY A 168 -36.66 26.46 17.32
CA GLY A 168 -35.75 25.34 17.13
C GLY A 168 -35.59 24.97 15.66
N TYR A 169 -34.88 23.88 15.40
CA TYR A 169 -34.69 23.35 14.06
C TYR A 169 -35.91 22.56 13.61
N TRP A 170 -36.21 22.65 12.31
CA TRP A 170 -37.16 21.75 11.69
C TRP A 170 -36.55 20.38 11.43
N LEU A 171 -37.28 19.34 11.79
CA LEU A 171 -36.98 17.95 11.47
C LEU A 171 -37.92 17.48 10.37
N GLY A 172 -37.61 16.34 9.76
CA GLY A 172 -38.44 15.73 8.71
C GLY A 172 -39.73 15.09 9.20
N LEU A 173 -40.22 15.46 10.40
CA LEU A 173 -41.44 14.91 10.98
C LEU A 173 -42.65 15.72 10.51
N ASN A 174 -43.67 15.05 9.98
CA ASN A 174 -44.90 15.66 9.49
C ASN A 174 -46.15 14.89 9.97
N THR A 175 -47.31 15.54 9.90
CA THR A 175 -48.58 14.89 10.18
C THR A 175 -49.15 14.33 8.89
N THR A 176 -49.45 13.04 8.86
CA THR A 176 -50.17 12.41 7.75
C THR A 176 -51.66 12.76 7.79
N ASN A 177 -52.38 12.52 6.69
CA ASN A 177 -53.83 12.77 6.57
C ASN A 177 -54.67 12.09 7.68
N ASN A 178 -54.14 11.05 8.33
CA ASN A 178 -54.81 10.29 9.38
C ASN A 178 -54.51 10.81 10.81
N LYS A 179 -53.79 11.94 10.96
CA LYS A 179 -53.28 12.48 12.22
C LYS A 179 -52.18 11.66 12.90
N ASP A 180 -51.65 10.65 12.22
CA ASP A 180 -50.46 9.93 12.66
C ASP A 180 -49.21 10.70 12.24
N TRP A 181 -48.17 10.67 13.09
CA TRP A 181 -46.87 11.25 12.79
C TRP A 181 -46.09 10.34 11.83
N GLY A 182 -45.59 10.93 10.75
CA GLY A 182 -44.78 10.26 9.75
C GLY A 182 -43.54 11.08 9.40
N TRP A 183 -42.52 10.39 8.93
CA TRP A 183 -41.29 11.00 8.44
C TRP A 183 -41.40 11.26 6.93
N ILE A 184 -40.65 12.25 6.45
CA ILE A 184 -40.61 12.62 5.02
C ILE A 184 -40.13 11.49 4.09
N ASP A 185 -39.51 10.43 4.65
CA ASP A 185 -39.11 9.22 3.92
C ASP A 185 -40.24 8.17 3.81
N GLY A 186 -41.41 8.47 4.38
CA GLY A 186 -42.60 7.62 4.35
C GLY A 186 -42.72 6.61 5.49
N ARG A 187 -41.77 6.57 6.44
CA ARG A 187 -41.89 5.72 7.63
C ARG A 187 -42.75 6.37 8.70
N ASN A 188 -43.44 5.54 9.47
CA ASN A 188 -44.15 6.01 10.66
C ASN A 188 -43.15 6.33 11.76
N ASP A 189 -43.48 7.31 12.60
CA ASP A 189 -42.67 7.54 13.79
C ASP A 189 -42.77 6.38 14.77
N THR A 190 -41.61 5.98 15.30
CA THR A 190 -41.49 4.88 16.27
C THR A 190 -40.77 5.29 17.55
N LEU A 191 -40.27 6.53 17.61
CA LEU A 191 -39.42 7.00 18.70
C LEU A 191 -40.17 7.79 19.78
N GLY A 192 -41.36 8.32 19.50
CA GLY A 192 -42.35 8.72 20.51
C GLY A 192 -42.06 10.02 21.26
#